data_AF-A0A1F5J396-F1
#
_entry.id   AF-A0A1F5J396-F1
#
_cell.length_a   1.000
_cell.length_b   1.000
_cell.length_c   1.000
_cell.angle_alpha   90.00
_cell.angle_beta   90.00
_cell.angle_gamma   90.00
#
_symmetry.space_group_name_H-M   'P 1'
#
loop_
_entity.id
_entity.type
_entity.pdbx_description
1 polymer ?
#
loop_
_entity_poly.entity_id
_entity_poly.type
_entity_poly.pdbx_seq_one_letter_code
_entity_poly.pdbx_strand_id
1 'polypeptide(L)'
;MEELSTFYCRILVNEEEIYSGQLGEVPERIRAKIIRDLSEWADSLGKRGLNELIYSHLAWYEEKGMHCAQCGKWDTDGGAGECTVCGNKLGERYVYERDKKLDMIITCVGIITKVQISKI
;
A
#
# COMPACT_ATOMS: atom_id res chain seq x y z
N MET A 1 -20.95 -14.82 1.68
CA MET A 1 -20.11 -13.66 1.33
C MET A 1 -20.02 -12.84 2.59
N GLU A 2 -18.87 -12.86 3.27
CA GLU A 2 -18.68 -11.98 4.45
C GLU A 2 -18.63 -10.54 3.94
N GLU A 3 -19.52 -9.70 4.48
CA GLU A 3 -19.44 -8.26 4.31
C GLU A 3 -18.05 -7.81 4.79
N LEU A 4 -17.24 -7.26 3.89
CA LEU A 4 -16.07 -6.50 4.28
C LEU A 4 -16.59 -5.37 5.16
N SER A 5 -16.43 -5.54 6.48
CA SER A 5 -16.75 -4.50 7.43
C SER A 5 -16.04 -3.24 6.95
N THR A 6 -16.72 -2.10 6.92
CA THR A 6 -16.02 -0.87 6.57
C THR A 6 -15.04 -0.61 7.71
N PHE A 7 -13.75 -0.41 7.41
CA PHE A 7 -12.73 -0.16 8.43
C PHE A 7 -12.10 1.20 8.21
N TYR A 8 -11.67 1.83 9.29
CA TYR A 8 -10.86 3.04 9.29
C TYR A 8 -9.52 2.76 9.96
N CYS A 9 -8.43 2.97 9.22
CA CYS A 9 -7.06 2.83 9.67
C CYS A 9 -6.46 4.22 9.93
N ARG A 10 -5.78 4.39 11.06
CA ARG A 10 -4.94 5.56 11.38
C ARG A 10 -3.54 5.09 11.74
N ILE A 11 -2.51 5.73 11.18
CA ILE A 11 -1.11 5.42 11.47
C ILE A 11 -0.45 6.68 12.02
N LEU A 12 0.25 6.55 13.15
CA LEU A 12 0.84 7.66 13.88
C LEU A 12 2.34 7.50 14.13
N VAL A 13 3.05 8.63 14.11
CA VAL A 13 4.43 8.81 14.55
C VAL A 13 4.44 9.82 15.69
N ASN A 14 4.76 9.40 16.92
CA ASN A 14 4.78 10.26 18.11
C ASN A 14 3.51 11.12 18.24
N GLU A 15 2.33 10.50 18.13
CA GLU A 15 1.00 11.16 18.18
C GLU A 15 0.61 11.99 16.94
N GLU A 16 1.53 12.24 16.01
CA GLU A 16 1.21 12.86 14.72
C GLU A 16 0.65 11.81 13.75
N GLU A 17 -0.50 12.11 13.14
CA GLU A 17 -1.11 11.25 12.13
C GLU A 17 -0.42 11.43 10.77
N ILE A 18 0.19 10.35 10.26
CA ILE A 18 0.82 10.34 8.93
C ILE A 18 -0.08 9.73 7.85
N TYR A 19 -1.11 9.02 8.28
CA TYR A 19 -2.07 8.37 7.39
C TYR A 19 -3.41 8.16 8.09
N SER A 20 -4.49 8.41 7.36
CA SER A 20 -5.83 8.00 7.74
C SER A 20 -6.68 7.64 6.52
N GLY A 21 -7.48 6.58 6.65
CA GLY A 21 -8.34 6.11 5.56
C GLY A 21 -8.60 4.62 5.59
N GLN A 22 -9.11 4.08 4.49
CA GLN A 22 -9.54 2.69 4.39
C GLN A 22 -8.51 1.76 3.73
N LEU A 23 -7.31 2.26 3.39
CA LEU A 23 -6.32 1.60 2.53
C LEU A 23 -6.92 1.30 1.15
N GLY A 24 -7.65 2.26 0.59
CA GLY A 24 -8.27 2.16 -0.74
C GLY A 24 -7.23 2.02 -1.87
N GLU A 25 -6.01 2.47 -1.59
CA GLU A 25 -4.80 2.38 -2.39
C GLU A 25 -4.34 0.91 -2.55
N VAL A 26 -4.77 0.02 -1.65
CA VAL A 26 -4.46 -1.41 -1.64
C VAL A 26 -5.61 -2.19 -2.30
N PRO A 27 -5.34 -3.08 -3.27
CA PRO A 27 -6.34 -3.98 -3.83
C PRO A 27 -7.13 -4.72 -2.76
N GLU A 28 -8.46 -4.78 -2.94
CA GLU A 28 -9.42 -5.30 -1.97
C GLU A 28 -9.04 -6.69 -1.41
N ARG A 29 -8.62 -7.61 -2.28
CA ARG A 29 -8.20 -8.97 -1.90
C ARG A 29 -7.04 -9.00 -0.88
N ILE A 30 -6.19 -7.98 -0.89
CA ILE A 30 -5.03 -7.85 0.00
C ILE A 30 -5.38 -6.99 1.20
N ARG A 31 -6.15 -5.92 0.99
CA ARG A 31 -6.64 -5.02 2.05
C ARG A 31 -7.27 -5.79 3.19
N ALA A 32 -8.12 -6.78 2.90
CA ALA A 32 -8.76 -7.61 3.93
C ALA A 32 -7.74 -8.33 4.84
N LYS A 33 -6.67 -8.88 4.25
CA LYS A 33 -5.58 -9.51 5.00
C LYS A 33 -4.84 -8.50 5.86
N ILE A 34 -4.43 -7.36 5.29
CA ILE A 34 -3.70 -6.32 6.01
C ILE A 34 -4.51 -5.81 7.20
N ILE A 35 -5.80 -5.51 7.00
CA ILE A 35 -6.66 -5.00 8.06
C ILE A 35 -6.84 -6.02 9.18
N ARG A 36 -7.06 -7.30 8.84
CA ARG A 36 -7.16 -8.36 9.85
C ARG A 36 -5.87 -8.48 10.67
N ASP A 37 -4.74 -8.58 9.99
CA ASP A 37 -3.44 -8.78 10.64
C ASP A 37 -3.08 -7.54 11.50
N LEU A 38 -3.33 -6.31 11.02
CA LEU A 38 -3.17 -5.08 11.82
C LEU A 38 -4.13 -5.03 13.02
N SER A 39 -5.39 -5.43 12.85
CA SER A 39 -6.38 -5.42 13.94
C SER A 39 -6.03 -6.41 15.04
N GLU A 40 -5.44 -7.55 14.68
CA GLU A 40 -5.07 -8.61 15.61
C GLU A 40 -3.79 -8.26 16.38
N TRP A 41 -2.79 -7.71 15.69
CA TRP A 41 -1.43 -7.64 16.23
C TRP A 41 -0.97 -6.22 16.61
N ALA A 42 -1.51 -5.15 16.03
CA ALA A 42 -0.92 -3.82 16.18
C ALA A 42 -0.82 -3.32 17.63
N ASP A 43 -1.82 -3.60 18.47
CA ASP A 43 -1.83 -3.20 19.88
C ASP A 43 -0.96 -4.10 20.77
N SER A 44 -0.65 -5.31 20.31
CA SER A 44 0.15 -6.30 21.07
C SER A 44 1.64 -6.22 20.74
N LEU A 45 2.00 -5.64 19.59
CA LEU A 45 3.37 -5.54 19.13
C LEU A 45 4.06 -4.29 19.71
N GLY A 46 5.28 -4.47 20.22
CA GLY A 46 6.16 -3.33 20.49
C GLY A 46 6.56 -2.62 19.19
N LYS A 47 7.11 -1.40 19.30
CA LYS A 47 7.46 -0.53 18.15
C LYS A 47 8.14 -1.28 17.00
N ARG A 48 9.14 -2.12 17.31
CA ARG A 48 9.87 -2.90 16.30
C ARG A 48 8.94 -3.84 15.52
N GLY A 49 8.16 -4.66 16.23
CA GLY A 49 7.25 -5.62 15.60
C GLY A 49 6.15 -4.94 14.79
N LEU A 50 5.63 -3.80 15.27
CA LEU A 50 4.64 -3.01 14.53
C LEU A 50 5.20 -2.52 13.18
N ASN A 51 6.42 -1.99 13.19
CA ASN A 51 7.06 -1.51 11.97
C ASN A 51 7.40 -2.66 11.00
N GLU A 52 7.85 -3.80 11.52
CA GLU A 52 8.11 -5.01 10.71
C GLU A 52 6.80 -5.53 10.07
N LEU A 53 5.69 -5.54 10.81
CA LEU A 53 4.38 -5.93 10.30
C LEU A 53 3.91 -5.03 9.15
N ILE A 54 3.95 -3.70 9.36
CA ILE A 54 3.57 -2.72 8.33
C ILE A 54 4.44 -2.88 7.08
N TYR A 55 5.76 -2.97 7.26
CA TYR A 55 6.69 -3.17 6.17
C TYR A 55 6.39 -4.46 5.39
N SER A 56 6.16 -5.58 6.09
CA SER A 56 5.88 -6.88 5.45
C SER A 56 4.65 -6.86 4.53
N HIS A 57 3.66 -6.02 4.86
CA HIS A 57 2.44 -5.86 4.08
C HIS A 57 2.59 -4.87 2.93
N LEU A 58 3.30 -3.76 3.13
CA LEU A 58 3.30 -2.63 2.20
C LEU A 58 4.58 -2.53 1.36
N ALA A 59 5.68 -3.18 1.73
CA ALA A 59 6.96 -3.05 1.02
C ALA A 59 6.93 -3.58 -0.43
N TRP A 60 6.00 -4.49 -0.74
CA TRP A 60 5.79 -5.01 -2.09
C TRP A 60 5.09 -4.03 -3.02
N TYR A 61 4.58 -2.92 -2.46
CA TYR A 61 4.06 -1.81 -3.22
C TYR A 61 5.23 -0.93 -3.61
N GLU A 62 5.37 -0.66 -4.90
CA GLU A 62 6.37 0.23 -5.49
C GLU A 62 5.68 1.05 -6.57
N GLU A 63 5.99 2.35 -6.64
CA GLU A 63 5.62 3.15 -7.81
C GLU A 63 6.38 2.58 -9.02
N LYS A 64 5.66 1.83 -9.86
CA LYS A 64 6.18 1.39 -11.16
C LYS A 64 5.40 2.08 -12.27
N GLY A 65 6.13 2.40 -13.32
CA GLY A 65 5.58 2.93 -14.56
C GLY A 65 4.54 2.01 -15.20
N MET A 66 4.10 2.36 -16.40
CA MET A 66 3.19 1.51 -17.16
C MET A 66 3.90 0.26 -17.68
N HIS A 67 3.24 -0.90 -17.65
CA HIS A 67 3.82 -2.16 -18.12
C HIS A 67 3.40 -2.47 -19.56
N CYS A 68 4.38 -2.83 -20.40
CA CYS A 68 4.09 -3.34 -21.73
C CYS A 68 3.96 -4.86 -21.72
N ALA A 69 2.75 -5.39 -21.93
CA ALA A 69 2.49 -6.82 -21.99
C ALA A 69 3.25 -7.55 -23.13
N GLN A 70 3.64 -6.82 -24.18
CA GLN A 70 4.34 -7.41 -25.32
C GLN A 70 5.85 -7.59 -25.09
N CYS A 71 6.52 -6.56 -24.54
CA CYS A 71 7.98 -6.57 -24.40
C CYS A 71 8.45 -6.71 -22.94
N GLY A 72 7.54 -6.74 -21.98
CA GLY A 72 7.82 -6.90 -20.55
C GLY A 72 8.53 -5.71 -19.90
N LYS A 73 8.69 -4.60 -20.62
CA LYS A 73 9.35 -3.40 -20.10
C LYS A 73 8.37 -2.49 -19.39
N TRP A 74 8.94 -1.77 -18.42
CA TRP A 74 8.28 -0.75 -17.63
C TRP A 74 8.60 0.62 -18.21
N ASP A 75 7.58 1.46 -18.34
CA ASP A 75 7.66 2.81 -18.86
C ASP A 75 7.35 3.81 -17.74
N THR A 76 8.39 4.36 -17.13
CA THR A 76 8.32 5.23 -15.95
C THR A 76 7.83 6.64 -16.26
N ASP A 77 7.82 7.03 -17.54
CA ASP A 77 7.67 8.45 -17.92
C ASP A 77 6.22 8.86 -18.20
N GLY A 78 5.25 7.99 -17.91
CA GLY A 78 3.82 8.34 -17.80
C GLY A 78 3.17 8.98 -19.03
N GLY A 79 3.84 9.01 -20.19
CA GLY A 79 3.63 10.06 -21.17
C GLY A 79 2.78 9.74 -22.40
N ALA A 80 2.61 8.48 -22.81
CA ALA A 80 2.10 8.23 -24.17
C ALA A 80 1.05 7.12 -24.34
N GLY A 81 0.75 6.32 -23.31
CA GLY A 81 -0.15 5.16 -23.47
C GLY A 81 0.40 4.06 -24.41
N GLU A 82 1.59 4.26 -24.98
CA GLU A 82 2.33 3.37 -25.85
C GLU A 82 3.73 3.14 -25.28
N CYS A 83 4.23 1.93 -25.41
CA CYS A 83 5.54 1.55 -24.91
C CYS A 83 6.64 2.17 -25.76
N THR A 84 7.55 2.94 -25.14
CA THR A 84 8.73 3.56 -25.78
C THR A 84 9.66 2.57 -26.51
N VAL A 85 9.55 1.26 -26.24
CA VAL A 85 10.44 0.24 -26.83
C VAL A 85 9.83 -0.49 -28.02
N CYS A 86 8.52 -0.76 -27.99
CA CYS A 86 7.87 -1.58 -29.01
C CYS A 86 6.63 -0.92 -29.64
N GLY A 87 6.26 0.30 -29.24
CA GLY A 87 5.10 1.04 -29.75
C GLY A 87 3.75 0.42 -29.39
N ASN A 88 3.73 -0.69 -28.65
CA ASN A 88 2.48 -1.36 -28.29
C ASN A 88 1.78 -0.64 -27.16
N LYS A 89 0.45 -0.71 -27.15
CA LYS A 89 -0.36 -0.09 -26.10
C LYS A 89 0.06 -0.61 -24.73
N LEU A 90 0.34 0.31 -23.82
CA LEU A 90 0.64 -0.03 -22.44
C LEU A 90 -0.63 -0.58 -21.79
N GLY A 91 -0.52 -1.76 -21.20
CA GLY A 91 -1.63 -2.41 -20.51
C GLY A 91 -1.77 -1.87 -19.10
N GLU A 92 -2.99 -1.91 -18.56
CA GLU A 92 -3.26 -1.46 -17.19
C GLU A 92 -2.50 -2.29 -16.14
N ARG A 93 -2.20 -1.57 -15.05
CA ARG A 93 -1.25 -1.83 -13.97
C ARG A 93 -1.44 -3.16 -13.25
N TYR A 94 -0.39 -3.98 -13.25
CA TYR A 94 -0.19 -4.98 -12.19
C TYR A 94 1.28 -5.08 -11.79
N VAL A 95 1.80 -4.01 -11.17
CA VAL A 95 2.56 -4.10 -9.92
C VAL A 95 2.07 -2.94 -9.07
N TYR A 96 1.75 -3.27 -7.83
CA TYR A 96 1.15 -2.46 -6.78
C TYR A 96 1.70 -1.03 -6.68
N GLU A 97 1.10 -0.10 -7.40
CA GLU A 97 1.46 1.32 -7.36
C GLU A 97 1.29 1.86 -5.93
N ARG A 98 2.34 2.46 -5.36
CA ARG A 98 2.20 3.30 -4.18
C ARG A 98 1.76 4.67 -4.63
N ASP A 99 0.69 5.17 -4.02
CA ASP A 99 0.42 6.59 -4.06
C ASP A 99 1.24 7.32 -2.99
N LYS A 100 1.16 8.66 -2.98
CA LYS A 100 1.87 9.49 -2.00
C LYS A 100 1.54 9.13 -0.54
N LYS A 101 0.36 8.54 -0.28
CA LYS A 101 -0.03 8.14 1.07
C LYS A 101 0.67 6.86 1.50
N LEU A 102 0.70 5.83 0.66
CA LEU A 102 1.45 4.60 0.95
C LEU A 102 2.95 4.87 1.04
N ASP A 103 3.50 5.75 0.20
CA ASP A 103 4.89 6.18 0.28
C ASP A 103 5.22 6.86 1.62
N MET A 104 4.31 7.70 2.14
CA MET A 104 4.49 8.33 3.45
C MET A 104 4.60 7.27 4.55
N ILE A 105 3.73 6.26 4.53
CA ILE A 105 3.78 5.15 5.50
C ILE A 105 5.13 4.44 5.40
N ILE A 106 5.57 4.08 4.20
CA ILE A 106 6.84 3.38 3.96
C ILE A 106 8.04 4.22 4.43
N THR A 107 8.05 5.53 4.15
CA THR A 107 9.12 6.45 4.57
C THR A 107 9.22 6.53 6.10
N CYS A 108 8.10 6.41 6.80
CA CYS A 108 8.05 6.42 8.26
C CYS A 108 8.25 5.05 8.91
N VAL A 109 8.42 3.96 8.14
CA VAL A 109 8.77 2.65 8.70
C VAL A 109 10.09 2.77 9.47
N GLY A 110 10.10 2.25 10.70
CA GLY A 110 11.15 2.39 11.70
C GLY A 110 10.80 3.42 12.79
N ILE A 111 9.92 4.39 12.49
CA ILE A 111 9.50 5.44 13.43
C ILE A 111 8.00 5.46 13.74
N ILE A 112 7.17 4.65 13.06
CA ILE A 112 5.76 4.50 13.41
C ILE A 112 5.63 4.02 14.86
N THR A 113 4.78 4.71 15.62
CA THR A 113 4.58 4.44 17.05
C THR A 113 3.25 3.76 17.34
N LYS A 114 2.25 3.94 16.47
CA LYS A 114 0.91 3.42 16.71
C LYS A 114 0.15 3.21 15.41
N VAL A 115 -0.68 2.16 15.38
CA VAL A 115 -1.70 1.95 14.37
C VAL A 115 -3.03 1.72 15.09
N GLN A 116 -4.10 2.33 14.59
CA GLN A 116 -5.43 2.17 15.15
C GLN A 116 -6.38 1.72 14.05
N ILE A 117 -7.10 0.63 14.29
CA ILE A 117 -8.13 0.12 13.37
C ILE A 117 -9.50 0.23 14.05
N SER A 118 -10.45 0.83 13.35
CA SER A 118 -11.83 1.03 13.81
C SER A 118 -12.79 0.40 12.81
N LYS A 119 -13.84 -0.30 13.27
CA LYS A 119 -14.97 -0.67 12.41
C LYS A 119 -15.91 0.53 12.25
N ILE A 120 -16.46 0.71 11.04
CA ILE A 120 -17.43 1.75 10.68
C ILE A 120 -18.68 1.11 10.07
#